data_AF-Q189Z1-F1
#
_entry.id   AF-Q189Z1-F1
#
_cell.length_a   1.000
_cell.length_b   1.000
_cell.length_c   1.000
_cell.angle_alpha   90.00
_cell.angle_beta   90.00
_cell.angle_gamma   90.00
#
_symmetry.space_group_name_H-M   'P 1'
#
loop_
_entity.id
_entity.type
_entity.pdbx_description
1 polymer ?
#
loop_
_entity_poly.entity_id
_entity_poly.type
_entity_poly.pdbx_seq_one_letter_code
_entity_poly.pdbx_strand_id
1 'polypeptide(L)'
;MKKTDDLKKKYFDFNLKNTIIGVFTGFINGVFGSGGGTLLVPILNDIVKVEEHKSHATALSIIIFLTTASSVLYVSKGTYDVNLTIKVAVGSILGGIIGAKLLNKVTGKFLRISFGIIMIIAALRMVF
;
A
#
# COMPACT_ATOMS: atom_id res chain seq x y z
N MET A 1 30.15 4.43 6.15
CA MET A 1 29.46 5.57 5.49
C MET A 1 29.31 5.43 3.97
N LYS A 2 30.30 4.92 3.20
CA LYS A 2 30.19 4.78 1.72
C LYS A 2 29.11 3.83 1.17
N LYS A 3 28.74 2.76 1.88
CA LYS A 3 27.87 1.69 1.35
C LYS A 3 26.38 2.08 1.22
N THR A 4 25.96 3.14 1.92
CA THR A 4 24.58 3.62 1.92
C THR A 4 24.28 4.59 0.77
N ASP A 5 25.32 5.25 0.23
CA ASP A 5 25.21 6.23 -0.85
C ASP A 5 25.13 5.56 -2.23
N ASP A 6 25.81 4.42 -2.43
CA ASP A 6 25.72 3.63 -3.66
C ASP A 6 24.35 2.96 -3.85
N LEU A 7 23.65 2.67 -2.73
CA LEU A 7 22.29 2.17 -2.75
C LEU A 7 21.28 3.25 -3.16
N LYS A 8 21.49 4.54 -2.88
CA LYS A 8 20.55 5.59 -3.33
C LYS A 8 20.62 5.83 -4.84
N LYS A 9 21.81 5.75 -5.43
CA LYS A 9 22.04 6.09 -6.84
C LYS A 9 21.38 5.08 -7.79
N LYS A 10 21.34 3.80 -7.42
CA LYS A 10 20.76 2.71 -8.23
C LYS A 10 19.22 2.64 -8.23
N TYR A 11 18.55 3.29 -7.28
CA TYR A 11 17.09 3.30 -7.16
C TYR A 11 16.46 4.47 -7.90
N PHE A 12 17.25 5.52 -8.14
CA PHE A 12 16.85 6.73 -8.86
C PHE A 12 17.35 6.75 -10.30
N ASP A 13 17.90 5.64 -10.80
CA ASP A 13 18.07 5.45 -12.24
C ASP A 13 16.67 5.27 -12.82
N PHE A 14 16.11 6.38 -13.34
CA PHE A 14 14.83 6.44 -14.02
C PHE A 14 14.92 5.65 -15.33
N ASN A 15 14.91 4.33 -15.21
CA ASN A 15 15.05 3.41 -16.32
C ASN A 15 13.66 3.03 -16.85
N LEU A 16 13.54 2.82 -18.16
CA LEU A 16 12.27 2.50 -18.82
C LEU A 16 11.56 1.31 -18.15
N LYS A 17 12.35 0.35 -17.64
CA LYS A 17 11.87 -0.81 -16.88
C LYS A 17 11.05 -0.42 -15.64
N ASN A 18 11.50 0.56 -14.85
CA ASN A 18 10.81 0.97 -13.62
C ASN A 18 9.52 1.74 -13.94
N THR A 19 9.51 2.49 -15.04
CA THR A 19 8.31 3.20 -15.52
C THR A 19 7.24 2.20 -15.96
N ILE A 20 7.60 1.17 -16.71
CA ILE A 20 6.68 0.10 -17.14
C ILE A 20 6.10 -0.63 -15.91
N ILE A 21 6.94 -0.96 -14.94
CA ILE A 21 6.49 -1.60 -13.69
C ILE A 21 5.52 -0.68 -12.95
N GLY A 22 5.83 0.62 -12.83
CA GLY A 22 4.96 1.61 -12.18
C GLY A 22 3.59 1.75 -12.86
N VAL A 23 3.57 1.85 -14.20
CA VAL A 23 2.32 1.94 -14.98
C VAL A 23 1.49 0.67 -14.85
N PHE A 24 2.11 -0.50 -15.00
CA PHE A 24 1.41 -1.78 -14.90
C PHE A 24 0.88 -2.04 -13.48
N THR A 25 1.67 -1.73 -12.46
CA THR A 25 1.28 -1.84 -11.06
C THR A 25 0.15 -0.87 -10.72
N GLY A 26 0.20 0.36 -11.23
CA GLY A 26 -0.87 1.36 -11.07
C GLY A 26 -2.17 0.92 -11.74
N PHE A 27 -2.09 0.39 -12.96
CA PHE A 27 -3.24 -0.14 -13.70
C PHE A 27 -3.91 -1.29 -12.95
N ILE A 28 -3.13 -2.29 -12.53
CA ILE A 28 -3.64 -3.43 -11.76
C ILE A 28 -4.27 -2.94 -10.44
N ASN A 29 -3.57 -2.09 -9.69
CA ASN A 29 -4.11 -1.58 -8.43
C ASN A 29 -5.42 -0.77 -8.62
N GLY A 30 -5.55 -0.03 -9.72
CA GLY A 30 -6.78 0.67 -10.08
C GLY A 30 -7.93 -0.29 -10.40
N VAL A 31 -7.66 -1.37 -11.16
CA VAL A 31 -8.68 -2.36 -11.55
C VAL A 31 -9.15 -3.19 -10.35
N PHE A 32 -8.23 -3.64 -9.50
CA PHE A 32 -8.57 -4.47 -8.34
C PHE A 32 -9.29 -3.70 -7.23
N GLY A 33 -9.25 -2.37 -7.24
CA GLY A 33 -9.96 -1.51 -6.27
C GLY A 33 -9.59 -1.74 -4.80
N SER A 34 -8.58 -2.57 -4.52
CA SER A 34 -8.22 -3.04 -3.18
C SER A 34 -7.45 -2.02 -2.33
N GLY A 35 -7.32 -0.78 -2.83
CA GLY A 35 -6.52 0.26 -2.19
C GLY A 35 -5.01 0.11 -2.41
N GLY A 36 -4.54 -0.76 -3.30
CA GLY A 36 -3.17 -0.76 -3.81
C GLY A 36 -2.09 -1.43 -2.95
N GLY A 37 -2.32 -1.62 -1.64
CA GLY A 37 -1.28 -2.14 -0.73
C GLY A 37 -0.84 -3.59 -0.99
N THR A 38 -1.77 -4.47 -1.39
CA THR A 38 -1.52 -5.92 -1.52
C THR A 38 -0.44 -6.27 -2.53
N LEU A 39 -0.42 -5.60 -3.69
CA LEU A 39 0.56 -5.84 -4.74
C LEU A 39 1.75 -4.89 -4.66
N LEU A 40 1.52 -3.66 -4.23
CA LEU A 40 2.55 -2.63 -4.20
C LEU A 40 3.66 -2.94 -3.19
N VAL A 41 3.30 -3.49 -2.02
CA VAL A 41 4.26 -3.89 -0.98
C VAL A 41 5.26 -4.95 -1.48
N PRO A 42 4.83 -6.12 -1.99
CA PRO A 42 5.78 -7.13 -2.49
C PRO A 42 6.56 -6.66 -3.71
N ILE A 43 5.98 -5.81 -4.58
CA ILE A 43 6.72 -5.22 -5.71
C ILE A 43 7.85 -4.31 -5.21
N LEU A 44 7.57 -3.42 -4.26
CA LEU A 44 8.59 -2.55 -3.66
C LEU A 44 9.67 -3.35 -2.92
N ASN A 45 9.27 -4.38 -2.18
CA ASN A 45 10.19 -5.18 -1.37
C ASN A 45 11.03 -6.17 -2.20
N ASP A 46 10.41 -6.92 -3.10
CA ASP A 46 11.07 -8.04 -3.79
C ASP A 46 11.63 -7.66 -5.15
N ILE A 47 11.00 -6.72 -5.87
CA ILE A 47 11.46 -6.27 -7.20
C ILE A 47 12.36 -5.05 -7.06
N VAL A 48 11.89 -4.01 -6.36
CA VAL A 48 12.64 -2.76 -6.18
C VAL A 48 13.69 -2.89 -5.07
N LYS A 49 13.57 -3.86 -4.15
CA LYS A 49 14.47 -4.13 -3.03
C LYS A 49 14.50 -3.04 -1.94
N VAL A 50 13.41 -2.29 -1.83
CA VAL A 50 13.24 -1.27 -0.77
C VAL A 50 13.03 -1.97 0.58
N GLU A 51 13.67 -1.45 1.62
CA GLU A 51 13.51 -1.92 3.01
C GLU A 51 12.03 -2.05 3.41
N GLU A 52 11.67 -3.10 4.13
CA GLU A 52 10.29 -3.51 4.39
C GLU A 52 9.44 -2.36 4.95
N HIS A 53 9.94 -1.65 5.96
CA HIS A 53 9.23 -0.51 6.57
C HIS A 53 8.96 0.62 5.57
N LYS A 54 9.92 0.92 4.70
CA LYS A 54 9.78 1.96 3.67
C LYS A 54 8.83 1.51 2.57
N SER A 55 8.84 0.24 2.20
CA SER A 55 7.90 -0.34 1.24
C SER A 55 6.45 -0.19 1.72
N HIS A 56 6.18 -0.52 2.99
CA HIS A 56 4.86 -0.32 3.60
C HIS A 56 4.46 1.16 3.69
N ALA A 57 5.35 2.04 4.15
CA ALA A 57 5.06 3.49 4.23
C ALA A 57 4.78 4.11 2.85
N THR A 58 5.55 3.72 1.84
CA THR A 58 5.37 4.18 0.45
C THR A 58 4.05 3.67 -0.10
N ALA A 59 3.72 2.41 0.16
CA ALA A 59 2.43 1.86 -0.25
C ALA A 59 1.29 2.67 0.35
N LEU A 60 1.25 2.87 1.68
CA LEU A 60 0.25 3.69 2.36
C LEU A 60 0.11 5.09 1.76
N SER A 61 1.24 5.73 1.41
CA SER A 61 1.23 7.06 0.78
C SER A 61 0.50 7.05 -0.56
N ILE A 62 0.72 6.02 -1.38
CA ILE A 62 0.03 5.83 -2.66
C ILE A 62 -1.45 5.53 -2.45
N ILE A 63 -1.82 4.76 -1.42
CA ILE A 63 -3.21 4.46 -1.08
C ILE A 63 -4.00 5.75 -0.86
N ILE A 64 -3.43 6.74 -0.16
CA ILE A 64 -4.10 8.02 0.14
C ILE A 64 -4.54 8.74 -1.15
N PHE A 65 -3.67 8.80 -2.17
CA PHE A 65 -4.02 9.43 -3.45
C PHE A 65 -5.12 8.63 -4.17
N LEU A 66 -5.01 7.31 -4.17
CA LEU A 66 -5.98 6.44 -4.83
C LEU A 66 -7.37 6.52 -4.17
N THR A 67 -7.43 6.49 -2.84
CA THR A 67 -8.68 6.59 -2.09
C THR A 67 -9.30 7.97 -2.20
N THR A 68 -8.49 9.03 -2.24
CA THR A 68 -8.98 10.39 -2.48
C THR A 68 -9.64 10.49 -3.86
N ALA A 69 -8.98 10.01 -4.91
CA ALA A 69 -9.56 9.98 -6.26
C ALA A 69 -10.85 9.16 -6.31
N SER A 70 -10.85 7.97 -5.69
CA SER A 70 -12.02 7.09 -5.61
C SER A 70 -13.18 7.73 -4.84
N SER A 71 -12.88 8.45 -3.75
CA SER A 71 -13.87 9.16 -2.94
C SER A 71 -14.57 10.26 -3.73
N VAL A 72 -13.81 11.08 -4.48
CA VAL A 72 -14.38 12.13 -5.35
C VAL A 72 -15.34 11.52 -6.38
N LEU A 73 -14.95 10.41 -7.01
CA LEU A 73 -15.81 9.70 -7.97
C LEU A 73 -17.09 9.16 -7.31
N TYR A 74 -17.01 8.65 -6.09
CA TYR A 74 -18.17 8.13 -5.35
C TYR A 74 -19.14 9.23 -4.96
N VAL A 75 -18.63 10.36 -4.44
CA VAL A 75 -19.45 11.53 -4.09
C VAL A 75 -20.14 12.09 -5.32
N SER A 76 -19.44 12.17 -6.46
CA SER A 76 -20.02 12.63 -7.73
C SER A 76 -21.15 11.75 -8.27
N LYS A 77 -21.22 10.47 -7.88
CA LYS A 77 -22.29 9.53 -8.27
C LYS A 77 -23.51 9.57 -7.33
N GLY A 78 -23.44 10.31 -6.22
CA GLY A 78 -24.57 10.53 -5.32
C GLY A 78 -25.00 9.33 -4.46
N THR A 79 -24.32 8.18 -4.58
CA THR A 79 -24.62 6.96 -3.83
C THR A 79 -23.73 6.81 -2.59
N TYR A 80 -23.97 7.63 -1.56
CA TYR A 80 -23.30 7.49 -0.27
C TYR A 80 -24.24 7.69 0.92
N ASP A 81 -24.17 6.79 1.88
CA ASP A 81 -24.83 6.95 3.19
C ASP A 81 -23.89 7.74 4.10
N VAL A 82 -24.27 8.97 4.44
CA VAL A 82 -23.49 9.88 5.29
C VAL A 82 -23.27 9.30 6.68
N ASN A 83 -24.28 8.64 7.25
CA ASN A 83 -24.22 8.10 8.61
C ASN A 83 -23.25 6.91 8.68
N LEU A 84 -23.32 6.02 7.69
CA LEU A 84 -22.37 4.91 7.57
C LEU A 84 -20.94 5.44 7.31
N THR A 85 -20.79 6.42 6.43
CA THR A 85 -19.50 7.01 6.08
C THR A 85 -18.80 7.60 7.30
N ILE A 86 -19.52 8.35 8.14
CA ILE A 86 -18.94 8.95 9.36
C ILE A 86 -18.49 7.87 10.35
N LYS A 87 -19.32 6.83 10.58
CA LYS A 87 -18.95 5.72 11.48
C LYS A 87 -17.69 5.00 11.02
N VAL A 88 -17.62 4.71 9.72
CA VAL A 88 -16.44 4.07 9.12
C VAL A 88 -15.23 5.00 9.18
N ALA A 89 -15.38 6.29 8.87
CA ALA A 89 -14.30 7.27 8.92
C ALA A 89 -13.66 7.36 10.31
N VAL A 90 -14.48 7.45 11.37
CA VAL A 90 -13.97 7.47 12.76
C VAL A 90 -13.22 6.18 13.08
N GLY A 91 -13.79 5.02 12.73
CA GLY A 91 -13.12 3.72 12.92
C GLY A 91 -11.78 3.62 12.17
N SER A 92 -11.74 4.08 10.92
CA SER A 92 -10.53 4.08 10.08
C SER A 92 -9.46 5.03 10.61
N ILE A 93 -9.82 6.21 11.12
CA ILE A 93 -8.87 7.16 11.70
C ILE A 93 -8.25 6.56 12.98
N LEU A 94 -9.07 6.06 13.90
CA LEU A 94 -8.58 5.47 15.14
C LEU A 94 -7.71 4.23 14.87
N GLY A 95 -8.19 3.34 14.02
CA GLY A 95 -7.45 2.14 13.60
C GLY A 95 -6.14 2.50 12.89
N GLY A 96 -6.14 3.51 12.03
CA GLY A 96 -4.95 4.00 11.34
C GLY A 96 -3.89 4.56 12.29
N ILE A 97 -4.29 5.36 13.28
CA ILE A 97 -3.36 5.91 14.28
C ILE A 97 -2.76 4.79 15.13
N ILE A 98 -3.59 3.86 15.61
CA ILE A 98 -3.13 2.71 16.43
C ILE A 98 -2.19 1.83 15.59
N GLY A 99 -2.58 1.52 14.35
CA GLY A 99 -1.79 0.73 13.42
C GLY A 99 -0.44 1.36 13.11
N ALA A 100 -0.40 2.67 12.83
CA ALA A 100 0.85 3.40 12.57
C ALA A 100 1.80 3.40 13.78
N LYS A 101 1.27 3.55 15.00
CA LYS A 101 2.07 3.45 16.24
C LYS A 101 2.63 2.05 16.46
N LEU A 102 1.83 1.01 16.17
CA LEU A 102 2.26 -0.37 16.32
C LEU A 102 3.30 -0.75 15.26
N LEU A 103 3.15 -0.26 14.02
CA LEU A 103 4.05 -0.53 12.91
C LEU A 103 5.50 -0.19 13.24
N ASN A 104 5.75 0.94 13.91
CA ASN A 104 7.10 1.36 14.31
C ASN A 104 7.75 0.47 15.37
N LYS A 105 6.99 -0.37 16.07
CA LYS A 105 7.51 -1.30 17.09
C LYS A 105 7.79 -2.70 16.54
N VAL A 106 7.35 -2.99 15.32
CA VAL A 106 7.46 -4.33 14.71
C VAL A 106 8.76 -4.43 13.93
N THR A 107 9.43 -5.59 13.97
CA THR A 107 10.62 -5.83 13.14
C THR A 107 10.23 -6.11 11.69
N GLY A 108 11.05 -5.68 10.73
CA GLY A 108 10.75 -5.82 9.29
C GLY A 108 10.46 -7.26 8.86
N LYS A 109 11.18 -8.24 9.45
CA LYS A 109 10.94 -9.67 9.22
C LYS A 109 9.55 -10.12 9.69
N PHE A 110 9.11 -9.68 10.87
CA PHE A 110 7.79 -10.02 11.38
C PHE A 110 6.70 -9.37 10.53
N LEU A 111 6.89 -8.11 10.13
CA LEU A 111 5.97 -7.39 9.27
C LEU A 111 5.76 -8.10 7.93
N ARG A 112 6.84 -8.56 7.29
CA ARG A 112 6.80 -9.32 6.04
C ARG A 112 6.05 -10.66 6.19
N ILE A 113 6.36 -11.42 7.25
CA ILE A 113 5.73 -12.72 7.51
C ILE A 113 4.24 -12.55 7.81
N SER A 114 3.88 -11.64 8.71
CA SER A 114 2.49 -11.38 9.08
C SER A 114 1.68 -10.89 7.89
N PHE A 115 2.22 -9.97 7.09
CA PHE A 115 1.56 -9.51 5.87
C PHE A 115 1.33 -10.65 4.88
N GLY A 116 2.34 -11.50 4.65
CA GLY A 116 2.21 -12.68 3.80
C GLY A 116 1.13 -13.66 4.27
N ILE A 117 1.06 -13.95 5.57
CA ILE A 117 0.05 -14.83 6.16
C ILE A 117 -1.36 -14.24 5.95
N ILE A 118 -1.55 -12.95 6.24
CA ILE A 118 -2.84 -12.27 6.05
C ILE A 118 -3.26 -12.32 4.58
N MET A 119 -2.31 -12.17 3.65
CA MET A 119 -2.62 -12.24 2.21
C MET A 119 -3.01 -13.64 1.75
N ILE A 120 -2.37 -14.69 2.28
CA ILE A 120 -2.77 -16.07 2.00
C ILE A 120 -4.19 -16.33 2.53
N ILE A 121 -4.50 -15.87 3.76
CA ILE A 121 -5.84 -16.01 4.34
C ILE A 121 -6.88 -15.26 3.49
N ALA A 122 -6.57 -14.03 3.07
CA ALA A 122 -7.45 -13.24 2.21
C ALA A 122 -7.70 -13.93 0.86
N ALA A 123 -6.66 -14.53 0.27
CA ALA A 123 -6.79 -15.29 -0.97
C ALA A 123 -7.69 -16.51 -0.79
N LEU A 124 -7.54 -17.26 0.31
CA LEU A 124 -8.38 -18.42 0.61
C LEU A 124 -9.85 -18.02 0.79
N ARG A 125 -10.14 -16.96 1.55
CA ARG A 125 -11.51 -16.44 1.78
C ARG A 125 -12.18 -15.90 0.50
N MET A 126 -11.40 -15.56 -0.53
CA MET A 126 -11.97 -15.11 -1.80
C MET A 126 -12.37 -16.30 -2.69
N VAL A 127 -11.71 -17.45 -2.53
CA VAL A 127 -11.95 -18.66 -3.33
C VAL A 127 -13.03 -19.55 -2.72
N PHE A 128 -13.12 -19.60 -1.39
CA PHE A 128 -14.10 -20.38 -0.62
C PHE A 128 -15.06 -19.46 0.12
#